data_AF-A0A452XP48-F1
#
_entry.id   AF-A0A452XP48-F1
#
_cell.length_a   1.000
_cell.length_b   1.000
_cell.length_c   1.000
_cell.angle_alpha   90.00
_cell.angle_beta   90.00
_cell.angle_gamma   90.00
#
_symmetry.space_group_name_H-M   'P 1'
#
loop_
_entity.id
_entity.type
_entity.pdbx_description
1 polymer ?
#
loop_
_entity_poly.entity_id
_entity_poly.type
_entity_poly.pdbx_seq_one_letter_code
_entity_poly.pdbx_strand_id
1 'polypeptide(L)'
;HVGAIHKTHLRDLMTDADRCKAMTAEFEGVYLDYSRQQATTETIDKLFKLAEAAKLKEKIDKMFKGEKINTTENRSVLHVALRAPRDAVINSDGVNVVPEVWAVKDKIKQFSETFRSGSWVGATGKPLTNVVSVGIGGSFLGPLFVHTALQTDPEAAEAAKGRQLRFLANVDPVDVARSIKDLDPATTLVVVVSKTFTTAETMLNARTIKEWIVSSLGPQAVSKHMIAVSTNLKLVKEFGIDPNNAFAFWDWVGGRYSVCSAVGVLPLSLQYGFPIVQKFLEGASSIDNHVHTSSFEKNIPVLLGLLSVWNVSFLGYPARAILPYCQALEKLAPHIQQLSMESNGKGVSIDGVRLPFEAGEIDFGEPGTNGQHSFYQLIHQGRVIPCDFIGVIKSQQPVYLKEGKLLAIMMS
;
A
#
# COMPACT_ATOMS: atom_id res chain seq x y z
N HIS A 1 -7.83 25.12 24.20
CA HIS A 1 -8.76 24.17 23.56
C HIS A 1 -8.79 22.82 24.27
N VAL A 2 -7.68 22.07 24.31
CA VAL A 2 -7.58 20.75 24.98
C VAL A 2 -8.18 20.73 26.40
N GLY A 3 -7.85 21.72 27.25
CA GLY A 3 -8.41 21.79 28.60
C GLY A 3 -9.93 21.96 28.69
N ALA A 4 -10.61 22.42 27.64
CA ALA A 4 -12.07 22.42 27.56
C ALA A 4 -12.60 21.05 27.12
N ILE A 5 -11.95 20.41 26.15
CA ILE A 5 -12.29 19.05 25.69
C ILE A 5 -12.09 18.00 26.79
N HIS A 6 -11.08 18.15 27.66
CA HIS A 6 -10.90 17.26 28.81
C HIS A 6 -12.04 17.33 29.84
N LYS A 7 -12.89 18.36 29.78
CA LYS A 7 -14.08 18.49 30.64
C LYS A 7 -15.31 17.85 30.02
N THR A 8 -15.25 17.40 28.76
CA THR A 8 -16.34 16.69 28.10
C THR A 8 -16.10 15.19 28.14
N HIS A 9 -17.18 14.42 28.07
CA HIS A 9 -17.12 12.97 27.95
C HIS A 9 -17.73 12.53 26.63
N LEU A 10 -17.13 11.53 25.95
CA LEU A 10 -17.60 11.11 24.63
C LEU A 10 -19.07 10.66 24.64
N ARG A 11 -19.50 9.98 25.70
CA ARG A 11 -20.91 9.61 25.90
C ARG A 11 -21.86 10.81 25.76
N ASP A 12 -21.51 11.96 26.33
CA ASP A 12 -22.34 13.16 26.29
C ASP A 12 -22.30 13.78 24.88
N LEU A 13 -21.11 13.83 24.27
CA LEU A 13 -20.93 14.29 22.89
C LEU A 13 -21.70 13.43 21.86
N MET A 14 -21.95 12.16 22.15
CA MET A 14 -22.74 11.26 21.31
C MET A 14 -24.26 11.48 21.45
N THR A 15 -24.72 12.26 22.43
CA THR A 15 -26.15 12.62 22.54
C THR A 15 -26.55 13.76 21.60
N ASP A 16 -25.57 14.53 21.12
CA ASP A 16 -25.76 15.58 20.12
C ASP A 16 -25.81 14.97 18.71
N ALA A 17 -27.03 14.77 18.21
CA ALA A 17 -27.27 14.18 16.89
C ALA A 17 -26.76 15.05 15.74
N ASP A 18 -26.83 16.38 15.87
CA ASP A 18 -26.38 17.31 14.84
C ASP A 18 -24.86 17.30 14.72
N ARG A 19 -24.14 17.28 15.87
CA ARG A 19 -22.69 17.04 15.90
C ARG A 19 -22.34 15.70 15.25
N CYS A 20 -23.01 14.62 15.63
CA CYS A 20 -22.71 13.29 15.09
C CYS A 20 -22.87 13.26 13.58
N LYS A 21 -23.94 13.86 13.04
CA LYS A 21 -24.16 13.98 11.60
C LYS A 21 -23.10 14.85 10.92
N ALA A 22 -22.72 15.98 11.54
CA ALA A 22 -21.68 16.86 11.02
C ALA A 22 -20.29 16.20 11.01
N MET A 23 -20.04 15.25 11.91
CA MET A 23 -18.78 14.51 12.02
C MET A 23 -18.76 13.24 11.17
N THR A 24 -19.21 13.36 9.93
CA THR A 24 -19.19 12.31 8.93
C THR A 24 -18.71 12.86 7.58
N ALA A 25 -18.09 12.04 6.76
CA ALA A 25 -17.71 12.37 5.39
C ALA A 25 -17.89 11.14 4.49
N GLU A 26 -18.29 11.35 3.25
CA GLU A 26 -18.48 10.27 2.30
C GLU A 26 -17.91 10.64 0.93
N PHE A 27 -17.25 9.67 0.30
CA PHE A 27 -16.75 9.80 -1.07
C PHE A 27 -16.74 8.42 -1.74
N GLU A 28 -17.42 8.29 -2.88
CA GLU A 28 -17.48 7.07 -3.69
C GLU A 28 -17.70 5.76 -2.91
N GLY A 29 -18.65 5.77 -1.97
CA GLY A 29 -19.00 4.60 -1.16
C GLY A 29 -18.05 4.32 0.02
N VAL A 30 -17.02 5.14 0.23
CA VAL A 30 -16.25 5.17 1.47
C VAL A 30 -16.91 6.15 2.43
N TYR A 31 -17.41 5.63 3.56
CA TYR A 31 -18.02 6.41 4.62
C TYR A 31 -17.08 6.49 5.83
N LEU A 32 -16.73 7.71 6.22
CA LEU A 32 -15.96 8.01 7.43
C LEU A 32 -16.89 8.56 8.51
N ASP A 33 -17.08 7.79 9.59
CA ASP A 33 -17.68 8.28 10.84
C ASP A 33 -16.55 8.58 11.83
N TYR A 34 -16.38 9.87 12.14
CA TYR A 34 -15.40 10.32 13.13
C TYR A 34 -16.07 10.98 14.35
N SER A 35 -17.38 10.79 14.52
CA SER A 35 -18.15 11.31 15.66
C SER A 35 -17.68 10.77 17.02
N ARG A 36 -17.03 9.60 17.01
CA ARG A 36 -16.44 8.95 18.20
C ARG A 36 -15.06 9.48 18.59
N GLN A 37 -14.56 10.50 17.91
CA GLN A 37 -13.36 11.24 18.34
C GLN A 37 -13.69 12.11 19.55
N GLN A 38 -12.74 12.27 20.48
CA GLN A 38 -12.84 13.22 21.59
C GLN A 38 -12.61 14.65 21.06
N ALA A 39 -13.57 15.14 20.29
CA ALA A 39 -13.53 16.40 19.56
C ALA A 39 -14.95 16.97 19.37
N THR A 40 -15.06 18.29 19.31
CA THR A 40 -16.29 19.03 18.94
C THR A 40 -16.18 19.56 17.51
N THR A 41 -17.27 20.06 16.92
CA THR A 41 -17.21 20.79 15.63
C THR A 41 -16.22 21.97 15.70
N GLU A 42 -16.21 22.73 16.81
CA GLU A 42 -15.21 23.78 17.04
C GLU A 42 -13.77 23.25 17.04
N THR A 43 -13.55 22.01 17.49
CA THR A 43 -12.23 21.36 17.43
C THR A 43 -11.81 21.15 15.99
N ILE A 44 -12.72 20.62 15.17
CA ILE A 44 -12.49 20.35 13.76
C ILE A 44 -12.24 21.66 13.00
N ASP A 45 -13.00 22.73 13.27
CA ASP A 45 -12.77 24.06 12.69
C ASP A 45 -11.38 24.61 13.02
N LYS A 46 -10.89 24.40 14.26
CA LYS A 46 -9.52 24.78 14.64
C LYS A 46 -8.47 23.95 13.93
N LEU A 47 -8.73 22.67 13.67
CA LEU A 47 -7.83 21.81 12.89
C LEU A 47 -7.78 22.24 11.42
N PHE A 48 -8.89 22.69 10.83
CA PHE A 48 -8.87 23.29 9.49
C PHE A 48 -8.06 24.58 9.46
N LYS A 49 -8.23 25.47 10.44
CA LYS A 49 -7.39 26.67 10.60
C LYS A 49 -5.90 26.32 10.77
N LEU A 50 -5.60 25.22 11.46
CA LEU A 50 -4.22 24.72 11.56
C LEU A 50 -3.70 24.24 10.20
N ALA A 51 -4.52 23.53 9.41
CA ALA A 51 -4.16 23.10 8.06
C ALA A 51 -3.89 24.29 7.12
N GLU A 52 -4.73 25.33 7.20
CA GLU A 52 -4.56 26.60 6.49
C GLU A 52 -3.27 27.31 6.90
N ALA A 53 -3.03 27.47 8.21
CA ALA A 53 -1.81 28.08 8.73
C ALA A 53 -0.54 27.29 8.33
N ALA A 54 -0.64 25.96 8.27
CA ALA A 54 0.42 25.07 7.81
C ALA A 54 0.56 25.02 6.28
N LYS A 55 -0.29 25.75 5.55
CA LYS A 55 -0.34 25.82 4.07
C LYS A 55 -0.49 24.45 3.43
N LEU A 56 -1.34 23.59 4.00
CA LEU A 56 -1.50 22.22 3.56
C LEU A 56 -1.91 22.12 2.09
N LYS A 57 -2.88 22.93 1.65
CA LYS A 57 -3.34 22.94 0.26
C LYS A 57 -2.22 23.32 -0.71
N GLU A 58 -1.44 24.35 -0.40
CA GLU A 58 -0.27 24.73 -1.21
C GLU A 58 0.73 23.56 -1.30
N LYS A 59 1.02 22.85 -0.20
CA LYS A 59 1.94 21.70 -0.18
C LYS A 59 1.42 20.52 -1.02
N ILE A 60 0.12 20.24 -0.96
CA ILE A 60 -0.53 19.25 -1.84
C ILE A 60 -0.35 19.66 -3.30
N ASP A 61 -0.65 20.92 -3.65
CA ASP A 61 -0.54 21.41 -5.02
C ASP A 61 0.91 21.33 -5.54
N LYS A 62 1.90 21.66 -4.69
CA LYS A 62 3.32 21.50 -5.01
C LYS A 62 3.69 20.04 -5.32
N MET A 63 3.17 19.09 -4.54
CA MET A 63 3.35 17.66 -4.79
C MET A 63 2.77 17.28 -6.17
N PHE A 64 1.52 17.64 -6.44
CA PHE A 64 0.84 17.31 -7.70
C PHE A 64 1.47 17.98 -8.93
N LYS A 65 2.08 19.16 -8.77
CA LYS A 65 2.87 19.84 -9.81
C LYS A 65 4.25 19.23 -10.03
N GLY A 66 4.66 18.28 -9.18
CA GLY A 66 5.97 17.63 -9.24
C GLY A 66 7.13 18.52 -8.81
N GLU A 67 6.88 19.52 -7.95
CA GLU A 67 7.96 20.26 -7.31
C GLU A 67 8.81 19.34 -6.42
N LYS A 68 10.07 19.74 -6.21
CA LYS A 68 11.04 18.97 -5.40
C LYS A 68 10.79 19.14 -3.90
N ILE A 69 9.66 18.62 -3.43
CA ILE A 69 9.23 18.73 -2.03
C ILE A 69 9.99 17.80 -1.08
N ASN A 70 10.67 16.77 -1.59
CA ASN A 70 11.67 16.04 -0.82
C ASN A 70 12.99 16.81 -0.90
N THR A 71 13.10 17.85 -0.07
CA THR A 71 14.21 18.82 -0.10
C THR A 71 15.55 18.20 0.30
N THR A 72 15.55 17.24 1.23
CA THR A 72 16.79 16.60 1.72
C THR A 72 17.48 15.75 0.66
N GLU A 73 16.72 15.20 -0.29
CA GLU A 73 17.28 14.44 -1.42
C GLU A 73 17.17 15.19 -2.75
N ASN A 74 16.60 16.41 -2.73
CA ASN A 74 16.29 17.22 -3.90
C ASN A 74 15.49 16.46 -4.99
N ARG A 75 14.38 15.83 -4.59
CA ARG A 75 13.54 15.00 -5.47
C ARG A 75 12.07 15.42 -5.47
N SER A 76 11.41 15.20 -6.59
CA SER A 76 9.94 15.24 -6.68
C SER A 76 9.32 14.03 -5.97
N VAL A 77 8.04 14.13 -5.60
CA VAL A 77 7.27 13.05 -4.97
C VAL A 77 6.00 12.83 -5.78
N LEU A 78 6.01 11.86 -6.69
CA LEU A 78 5.03 11.78 -7.78
C LEU A 78 4.34 10.42 -7.91
N HIS A 79 4.18 9.69 -6.80
CA HIS A 79 3.48 8.39 -6.81
C HIS A 79 2.04 8.47 -7.37
N VAL A 80 1.40 9.65 -7.36
CA VAL A 80 0.11 9.92 -8.00
C VAL A 80 0.17 9.79 -9.54
N ALA A 81 1.31 10.09 -10.17
CA ALA A 81 1.50 9.93 -11.61
C ALA A 81 1.41 8.46 -12.06
N LEU A 82 1.70 7.52 -11.15
CA LEU A 82 1.60 6.08 -11.40
C LEU A 82 0.18 5.60 -11.67
N ARG A 83 -0.83 6.42 -11.41
CA ARG A 83 -2.26 6.10 -11.52
C ARG A 83 -3.05 7.25 -12.12
N ALA A 84 -2.37 8.23 -12.71
CA ALA A 84 -3.01 9.30 -13.45
C ALA A 84 -3.59 8.80 -14.79
N PRO A 85 -4.63 9.46 -15.32
CA PRO A 85 -5.12 9.26 -16.68
C PRO A 85 -4.01 9.38 -17.73
N ARG A 86 -4.19 8.75 -18.90
CA ARG A 86 -3.20 8.72 -20.00
C ARG A 86 -2.82 10.09 -20.53
N ASP A 87 -3.79 11.01 -20.52
CA ASP A 87 -3.69 12.38 -21.02
C ASP A 87 -3.31 13.40 -19.96
N ALA A 88 -3.08 12.97 -18.71
CA ALA A 88 -2.65 13.86 -17.65
C ALA A 88 -1.24 14.42 -17.93
N VAL A 89 -1.02 15.64 -17.44
CA VAL A 89 0.28 16.33 -17.52
C VAL A 89 0.79 16.53 -16.10
N ILE A 90 1.81 15.76 -15.73
CA ILE A 90 2.48 15.87 -14.44
C ILE A 90 3.98 15.95 -14.73
N ASN A 91 4.58 17.09 -14.39
CA ASN A 91 5.96 17.38 -14.78
C ASN A 91 6.92 17.07 -13.64
N SER A 92 8.05 16.44 -13.97
CA SER A 92 9.23 16.37 -13.11
C SER A 92 10.40 16.97 -13.89
N ASP A 93 11.07 17.98 -13.33
CA ASP A 93 12.15 18.70 -14.02
C ASP A 93 11.77 19.18 -15.45
N GLY A 94 10.52 19.65 -15.61
CA GLY A 94 10.01 20.17 -16.88
C GLY A 94 9.56 19.12 -17.90
N VAL A 95 9.66 17.83 -17.58
CA VAL A 95 9.26 16.72 -18.45
C VAL A 95 7.99 16.06 -17.93
N ASN A 96 6.98 15.87 -18.79
CA ASN A 96 5.78 15.12 -18.43
C ASN A 96 6.12 13.64 -18.25
N VAL A 97 5.95 13.11 -17.04
CA VAL A 97 6.33 11.72 -16.71
C VAL A 97 5.24 10.70 -17.02
N VAL A 98 4.00 11.15 -17.25
CA VAL A 98 2.84 10.27 -17.46
C VAL A 98 2.98 9.36 -18.70
N PRO A 99 3.50 9.82 -19.86
CA PRO A 99 3.74 8.93 -21.01
C PRO A 99 4.71 7.77 -20.69
N GLU A 100 5.78 8.03 -19.94
CA GLU A 100 6.72 6.97 -19.53
C GLU A 100 6.07 5.97 -18.57
N VAL A 101 5.22 6.44 -17.66
CA VAL A 101 4.40 5.59 -16.79
C VAL A 101 3.56 4.63 -17.61
N TRP A 102 2.84 5.15 -18.61
CA TRP A 102 1.98 4.33 -19.45
C TRP A 102 2.76 3.40 -20.38
N ALA A 103 3.94 3.79 -20.86
CA ALA A 103 4.81 2.89 -21.61
C ALA A 103 5.20 1.64 -20.79
N VAL A 104 5.54 1.82 -19.51
CA VAL A 104 5.81 0.68 -18.61
C VAL A 104 4.55 -0.13 -18.34
N LYS A 105 3.41 0.50 -18.07
CA LYS A 105 2.14 -0.21 -17.84
C LYS A 105 1.70 -1.02 -19.06
N ASP A 106 1.83 -0.47 -20.26
CA ASP A 106 1.45 -1.15 -21.50
C ASP A 106 2.38 -2.34 -21.76
N LYS A 107 3.68 -2.19 -21.47
CA LYS A 107 4.63 -3.30 -21.45
C LYS A 107 4.22 -4.39 -20.45
N ILE A 108 3.82 -4.01 -19.22
CA ILE A 108 3.34 -4.97 -18.21
C ILE A 108 2.06 -5.66 -18.69
N LYS A 109 1.11 -4.92 -19.25
CA LYS A 109 -0.13 -5.47 -19.80
C LYS A 109 0.18 -6.53 -20.84
N GLN A 110 0.94 -6.18 -21.88
CA GLN A 110 1.33 -7.10 -22.95
C GLN A 110 2.09 -8.33 -22.42
N PHE A 111 3.06 -8.13 -21.53
CA PHE A 111 3.82 -9.22 -20.94
C PHE A 111 2.94 -10.14 -20.10
N SER A 112 2.06 -9.58 -19.26
CA SER A 112 1.15 -10.35 -18.42
C SER A 112 0.13 -11.15 -19.24
N GLU A 113 -0.37 -10.61 -20.35
CA GLU A 113 -1.25 -11.34 -21.27
C GLU A 113 -0.51 -12.51 -21.92
N THR A 114 0.72 -12.30 -22.39
CA THR A 114 1.58 -13.34 -22.99
C THR A 114 1.95 -14.45 -21.98
N PHE A 115 2.23 -14.06 -20.73
CA PHE A 115 2.47 -15.00 -19.64
C PHE A 115 1.21 -15.80 -19.30
N ARG A 116 0.07 -15.11 -19.22
CA ARG A 116 -1.19 -15.71 -18.77
C ARG A 116 -1.82 -16.61 -19.81
N SER A 117 -1.62 -16.35 -21.10
CA SER A 117 -2.04 -17.22 -22.21
C SER A 117 -1.22 -18.51 -22.30
N GLY A 118 -0.08 -18.58 -21.60
CA GLY A 118 0.88 -19.68 -21.72
C GLY A 118 1.80 -19.59 -22.93
N SER A 119 1.75 -18.48 -23.69
CA SER A 119 2.66 -18.22 -24.81
C SER A 119 4.09 -17.94 -24.34
N TRP A 120 4.26 -17.39 -23.14
CA TRP A 120 5.56 -17.36 -22.47
C TRP A 120 5.88 -18.72 -21.84
N VAL A 121 6.88 -19.39 -22.38
CA VAL A 121 7.32 -20.71 -21.91
C VAL A 121 8.69 -20.64 -21.24
N GLY A 122 8.87 -21.52 -20.25
CA GLY A 122 10.15 -21.73 -19.58
C GLY A 122 11.18 -22.45 -20.46
N ALA A 123 12.34 -22.73 -19.86
CA ALA A 123 13.45 -23.45 -20.51
C ALA A 123 13.07 -24.86 -21.00
N THR A 124 12.02 -25.45 -20.42
CA THR A 124 11.51 -26.78 -20.79
C THR A 124 10.39 -26.74 -21.85
N GLY A 125 10.00 -25.55 -22.32
CA GLY A 125 8.85 -25.36 -23.20
C GLY A 125 7.49 -25.42 -22.49
N LYS A 126 7.46 -25.67 -21.17
CA LYS A 126 6.22 -25.60 -20.37
C LYS A 126 5.79 -24.15 -20.12
N PRO A 127 4.48 -23.85 -20.12
CA PRO A 127 3.96 -22.58 -19.61
C PRO A 127 4.36 -22.33 -18.16
N LEU A 128 4.64 -21.07 -17.81
CA LEU A 128 4.90 -20.67 -16.43
C LEU A 128 3.58 -20.28 -15.73
N THR A 129 3.34 -20.85 -14.56
CA THR A 129 2.11 -20.62 -13.78
C THR A 129 2.37 -20.09 -12.38
N ASN A 130 3.57 -20.32 -11.86
CA ASN A 130 3.98 -19.90 -10.54
C ASN A 130 4.88 -18.66 -10.63
N VAL A 131 4.73 -17.75 -9.68
CA VAL A 131 5.52 -16.52 -9.57
C VAL A 131 6.09 -16.39 -8.16
N VAL A 132 7.39 -16.15 -8.05
CA VAL A 132 8.05 -15.74 -6.79
C VAL A 132 8.54 -14.31 -6.95
N SER A 133 7.94 -13.38 -6.22
CA SER A 133 8.37 -11.98 -6.17
C SER A 133 9.36 -11.77 -5.03
N VAL A 134 10.57 -11.34 -5.36
CA VAL A 134 11.68 -11.18 -4.41
C VAL A 134 11.90 -9.69 -4.16
N GLY A 135 11.72 -9.23 -2.93
CA GLY A 135 11.84 -7.82 -2.55
C GLY A 135 11.60 -7.63 -1.05
N ILE A 136 12.08 -6.53 -0.48
CA ILE A 136 11.92 -6.22 0.94
C ILE A 136 11.33 -4.82 1.16
N GLY A 137 10.69 -4.61 2.31
CA GLY A 137 10.08 -3.33 2.67
C GLY A 137 9.05 -2.89 1.63
N GLY A 138 9.28 -1.74 1.00
CA GLY A 138 8.33 -1.16 0.05
C GLY A 138 8.17 -1.97 -1.23
N SER A 139 9.18 -2.79 -1.58
CA SER A 139 9.14 -3.73 -2.70
C SER A 139 8.34 -5.00 -2.42
N PHE A 140 7.76 -5.12 -1.23
CA PHE A 140 7.07 -6.32 -0.73
C PHE A 140 5.75 -6.00 -0.04
N LEU A 141 5.73 -5.09 0.94
CA LEU A 141 4.59 -4.89 1.85
C LEU A 141 3.31 -4.47 1.11
N GLY A 142 3.41 -3.48 0.22
CA GLY A 142 2.27 -3.03 -0.58
C GLY A 142 1.74 -4.13 -1.54
N PRO A 143 2.60 -4.73 -2.38
CA PRO A 143 2.20 -5.85 -3.24
C PRO A 143 1.60 -7.04 -2.48
N LEU A 144 2.18 -7.42 -1.34
CA LEU A 144 1.65 -8.49 -0.49
C LEU A 144 0.28 -8.10 0.07
N PHE A 145 0.10 -6.86 0.53
CA PHE A 145 -1.18 -6.36 1.00
C PHE A 145 -2.28 -6.50 -0.06
N VAL A 146 -2.03 -5.99 -1.27
CA VAL A 146 -3.01 -6.06 -2.36
C VAL A 146 -3.25 -7.51 -2.79
N HIS A 147 -2.20 -8.34 -2.85
CA HIS A 147 -2.35 -9.76 -3.14
C HIS A 147 -3.28 -10.44 -2.13
N THR A 148 -3.02 -10.30 -0.82
CA THR A 148 -3.85 -10.89 0.23
C THR A 148 -5.29 -10.39 0.17
N ALA A 149 -5.51 -9.11 -0.11
CA ALA A 149 -6.87 -8.55 -0.25
C ALA A 149 -7.66 -9.11 -1.45
N LEU A 150 -6.98 -9.48 -2.52
CA LEU A 150 -7.59 -9.99 -3.76
C LEU A 150 -7.74 -11.52 -3.78
N GLN A 151 -7.04 -12.26 -2.92
CA GLN A 151 -7.05 -13.74 -2.94
C GLN A 151 -8.45 -14.35 -2.84
N THR A 152 -9.35 -13.70 -2.09
CA THR A 152 -10.72 -14.19 -1.86
C THR A 152 -11.79 -13.40 -2.61
N ASP A 153 -11.42 -12.37 -3.37
CA ASP A 153 -12.36 -11.67 -4.25
C ASP A 153 -12.82 -12.60 -5.38
N PRO A 154 -14.15 -12.70 -5.67
CA PRO A 154 -14.64 -13.68 -6.65
C PRO A 154 -14.05 -13.54 -8.06
N GLU A 155 -13.89 -12.32 -8.57
CA GLU A 155 -13.36 -12.08 -9.92
C GLU A 155 -11.86 -12.39 -9.96
N ALA A 156 -11.11 -11.92 -8.94
CA ALA A 156 -9.68 -12.17 -8.85
C ALA A 156 -9.34 -13.64 -8.57
N ALA A 157 -10.11 -14.33 -7.75
CA ALA A 157 -9.93 -15.75 -7.46
C ALA A 157 -10.11 -16.61 -8.71
N GLU A 158 -11.14 -16.34 -9.53
CA GLU A 158 -11.33 -17.06 -10.79
C GLU A 158 -10.21 -16.74 -11.78
N ALA A 159 -9.80 -15.47 -11.89
CA ALA A 159 -8.69 -15.07 -12.75
C ALA A 159 -7.33 -15.68 -12.31
N ALA A 160 -7.19 -16.05 -11.04
CA ALA A 160 -6.00 -16.64 -10.44
C ALA A 160 -5.98 -18.19 -10.51
N LYS A 161 -7.03 -18.83 -11.01
CA LYS A 161 -7.16 -20.30 -11.00
C LYS A 161 -5.98 -21.00 -11.67
N GLY A 162 -5.37 -21.95 -10.95
CA GLY A 162 -4.19 -22.70 -11.42
C GLY A 162 -2.89 -21.90 -11.41
N ARG A 163 -2.86 -20.71 -10.81
CA ARG A 163 -1.68 -19.85 -10.69
C ARG A 163 -1.35 -19.59 -9.24
N GLN A 164 -0.06 -19.41 -8.94
CA GLN A 164 0.41 -19.06 -7.60
C GLN A 164 1.34 -17.87 -7.67
N LEU A 165 1.14 -16.91 -6.76
CA LEU A 165 2.08 -15.84 -6.49
C LEU A 165 2.53 -15.97 -5.04
N ARG A 166 3.85 -15.99 -4.84
CA ARG A 166 4.48 -15.97 -3.52
C ARG A 166 5.45 -14.81 -3.44
N PHE A 167 5.68 -14.38 -2.22
CA PHE A 167 6.63 -13.31 -1.93
C PHE A 167 7.78 -13.86 -1.09
N LEU A 168 8.99 -13.39 -1.36
CA LEU A 168 10.21 -13.71 -0.64
C LEU A 168 10.89 -12.40 -0.22
N ALA A 169 10.98 -12.16 1.09
CA ALA A 169 11.46 -10.89 1.60
C ALA A 169 12.61 -11.04 2.59
N ASN A 170 12.45 -11.91 3.58
CA ASN A 170 13.44 -12.08 4.62
C ASN A 170 14.67 -12.83 4.07
N VAL A 171 15.85 -12.44 4.54
CA VAL A 171 17.11 -13.10 4.20
C VAL A 171 17.27 -14.46 4.91
N ASP A 172 16.47 -14.69 5.95
CA ASP A 172 16.37 -15.98 6.64
C ASP A 172 16.02 -17.10 5.64
N PRO A 173 16.83 -18.19 5.55
CA PRO A 173 16.58 -19.30 4.65
C PRO A 173 15.23 -20.00 4.88
N VAL A 174 14.58 -19.83 6.04
CA VAL A 174 13.21 -20.32 6.27
C VAL A 174 12.22 -19.65 5.31
N ASP A 175 12.40 -18.35 5.01
CA ASP A 175 11.52 -17.64 4.07
C ASP A 175 11.73 -18.18 2.65
N VAL A 176 12.98 -18.39 2.24
CA VAL A 176 13.31 -19.05 0.96
C VAL A 176 12.62 -20.42 0.86
N ALA A 177 12.79 -21.26 1.87
CA ALA A 177 12.20 -22.60 1.89
C ALA A 177 10.67 -22.55 1.77
N ARG A 178 10.00 -21.61 2.46
CA ARG A 178 8.54 -21.41 2.36
C ARG A 178 8.13 -20.90 0.98
N SER A 179 8.87 -19.96 0.41
CA SER A 179 8.54 -19.35 -0.88
C SER A 179 8.69 -20.30 -2.05
N ILE A 180 9.54 -21.33 -1.98
CA ILE A 180 9.72 -22.33 -3.06
C ILE A 180 9.09 -23.69 -2.78
N LYS A 181 8.58 -23.93 -1.57
CA LYS A 181 7.99 -25.22 -1.18
C LYS A 181 6.92 -25.67 -2.17
N ASP A 182 7.01 -26.89 -2.67
CA ASP A 182 6.05 -27.50 -3.61
C ASP A 182 5.96 -26.79 -4.98
N LEU A 183 6.88 -25.87 -5.31
CA LEU A 183 6.99 -25.29 -6.65
C LEU A 183 7.94 -26.10 -7.54
N ASP A 184 7.58 -26.24 -8.81
CA ASP A 184 8.46 -26.81 -9.85
C ASP A 184 9.27 -25.68 -10.50
N PRO A 185 10.62 -25.71 -10.47
CA PRO A 185 11.46 -24.78 -11.21
C PRO A 185 11.04 -24.61 -12.67
N ALA A 186 10.62 -25.68 -13.34
CA ALA A 186 10.26 -25.69 -14.76
C ALA A 186 9.01 -24.88 -15.10
N THR A 187 8.18 -24.53 -14.10
CA THR A 187 6.93 -23.76 -14.27
C THR A 187 6.90 -22.47 -13.45
N THR A 188 8.05 -22.06 -12.88
CA THR A 188 8.16 -20.91 -11.98
C THR A 188 8.90 -19.74 -12.62
N LEU A 189 8.31 -18.55 -12.54
CA LEU A 189 8.90 -17.25 -12.88
C LEU A 189 9.32 -16.52 -11.61
N VAL A 190 10.47 -15.85 -11.65
CA VAL A 190 11.00 -15.07 -10.53
C VAL A 190 11.03 -13.60 -10.92
N VAL A 191 10.44 -12.74 -10.09
CA VAL A 191 10.43 -11.29 -10.28
C VAL A 191 11.32 -10.65 -9.23
N VAL A 192 12.50 -10.17 -9.62
CA VAL A 192 13.43 -9.50 -8.69
C VAL A 192 13.10 -8.01 -8.64
N VAL A 193 12.65 -7.53 -7.48
CA VAL A 193 12.18 -6.16 -7.27
C VAL A 193 13.17 -5.39 -6.40
N SER A 194 14.01 -4.56 -7.02
CA SER A 194 14.95 -3.70 -6.30
C SER A 194 15.29 -2.47 -7.14
N LYS A 195 15.08 -1.27 -6.57
CA LYS A 195 15.36 0.01 -7.24
C LYS A 195 16.80 0.09 -7.71
N THR A 196 17.73 -0.11 -6.79
CA THR A 196 19.17 0.00 -7.05
C THR A 196 19.75 -1.28 -7.62
N PHE A 197 19.05 -2.41 -7.44
CA PHE A 197 19.54 -3.75 -7.72
C PHE A 197 20.78 -4.13 -6.89
N THR A 198 20.93 -3.51 -5.72
CA THR A 198 22.07 -3.71 -4.79
C THR A 198 21.65 -4.01 -3.36
N THR A 199 20.35 -3.98 -3.03
CA THR A 199 19.82 -4.28 -1.69
C THR A 199 20.30 -5.65 -1.23
N ALA A 200 21.02 -5.72 -0.11
CA ALA A 200 21.77 -6.90 0.29
C ALA A 200 20.88 -8.15 0.43
N GLU A 201 19.78 -8.02 1.16
CA GLU A 201 18.79 -9.08 1.40
C GLU A 201 18.15 -9.54 0.09
N THR A 202 17.64 -8.60 -0.72
CA THR A 202 17.00 -8.91 -2.00
C THR A 202 17.96 -9.60 -2.96
N MET A 203 19.21 -9.13 -3.06
CA MET A 203 20.19 -9.70 -3.97
C MET A 203 20.72 -11.04 -3.50
N LEU A 204 20.82 -11.27 -2.19
CA LEU A 204 21.13 -12.60 -1.65
C LEU A 204 20.00 -13.58 -1.98
N ASN A 205 18.74 -13.22 -1.70
CA ASN A 205 17.58 -14.04 -2.06
C ASN A 205 17.48 -14.28 -3.57
N ALA A 206 17.70 -13.26 -4.40
CA ALA A 206 17.69 -13.40 -5.85
C ALA A 206 18.75 -14.40 -6.33
N ARG A 207 19.97 -14.36 -5.78
CA ARG A 207 21.03 -15.34 -6.07
C ARG A 207 20.66 -16.75 -5.61
N THR A 208 20.07 -16.88 -4.42
CA THR A 208 19.63 -18.18 -3.89
C THR A 208 18.56 -18.82 -4.77
N ILE A 209 17.55 -18.04 -5.19
CA ILE A 209 16.49 -18.53 -6.08
C ILE A 209 17.04 -18.79 -7.49
N LYS A 210 17.99 -17.98 -7.97
CA LYS A 210 18.70 -18.24 -9.22
C LYS A 210 19.39 -19.60 -9.17
N GLU A 211 20.12 -19.91 -8.08
CA GLU A 211 20.78 -21.20 -7.92
C GLU A 211 19.78 -22.35 -7.89
N TRP A 212 18.63 -22.18 -7.22
CA TRP A 212 17.55 -23.16 -7.25
C TRP A 212 17.03 -23.45 -8.68
N ILE A 213 16.83 -22.41 -9.50
CA ILE A 213 16.46 -22.57 -10.92
C ILE A 213 17.59 -23.25 -11.70
N VAL A 214 18.83 -22.78 -11.57
CA VAL A 214 19.99 -23.23 -12.35
C VAL A 214 20.35 -24.67 -12.03
N SER A 215 20.30 -25.08 -10.77
CA SER A 215 20.58 -26.45 -10.34
C SER A 215 19.65 -27.48 -11.00
N SER A 216 18.43 -27.07 -11.37
CA SER A 216 17.42 -27.94 -11.95
C SER A 216 17.32 -27.82 -13.49
N LEU A 217 17.53 -26.62 -14.05
CA LEU A 217 17.27 -26.32 -15.47
C LEU A 217 18.50 -25.85 -16.26
N GLY A 218 19.63 -25.67 -15.59
CA GLY A 218 20.86 -25.15 -16.15
C GLY A 218 20.91 -23.61 -16.27
N PRO A 219 22.11 -23.02 -16.50
CA PRO A 219 22.31 -21.56 -16.49
C PRO A 219 21.49 -20.78 -17.52
N GLN A 220 21.17 -21.41 -18.66
CA GLN A 220 20.43 -20.76 -19.74
C GLN A 220 18.97 -20.45 -19.37
N ALA A 221 18.44 -21.12 -18.34
CA ALA A 221 17.07 -20.92 -17.87
C ALA A 221 16.82 -19.53 -17.27
N VAL A 222 17.87 -18.86 -16.78
CA VAL A 222 17.77 -17.55 -16.10
C VAL A 222 17.04 -16.52 -16.96
N SER A 223 17.37 -16.44 -18.27
CA SER A 223 16.77 -15.47 -19.19
C SER A 223 15.27 -15.67 -19.44
N LYS A 224 14.75 -16.88 -19.18
CA LYS A 224 13.33 -17.26 -19.37
C LYS A 224 12.54 -17.30 -18.07
N HIS A 225 13.21 -17.55 -16.95
CA HIS A 225 12.61 -17.76 -15.63
C HIS A 225 12.85 -16.61 -14.67
N MET A 226 13.63 -15.59 -15.02
CA MET A 226 13.88 -14.44 -14.15
C MET A 226 13.69 -13.12 -14.90
N ILE A 227 12.96 -12.20 -14.27
CA ILE A 227 12.70 -10.84 -14.75
C ILE A 227 12.95 -9.84 -13.63
N ALA A 228 13.10 -8.55 -13.95
CA ALA A 228 13.47 -7.53 -12.98
C ALA A 228 12.53 -6.33 -12.97
N VAL A 229 12.30 -5.77 -11.79
CA VAL A 229 11.74 -4.43 -11.61
C VAL A 229 12.85 -3.54 -11.04
N SER A 230 13.47 -2.74 -11.91
CA SER A 230 14.64 -1.93 -11.58
C SER A 230 14.93 -0.88 -12.66
N THR A 231 15.69 0.17 -12.30
CA THR A 231 16.28 1.11 -13.26
C THR A 231 17.71 0.74 -13.65
N ASN A 232 18.36 -0.16 -12.91
CA ASN A 232 19.76 -0.48 -13.10
C ASN A 232 19.97 -1.60 -14.14
N LEU A 233 19.74 -1.28 -15.41
CA LEU A 233 19.82 -2.26 -16.52
C LEU A 233 21.19 -2.92 -16.64
N LYS A 234 22.27 -2.22 -16.23
CA LYS A 234 23.62 -2.78 -16.19
C LYS A 234 23.70 -3.96 -15.23
N LEU A 235 23.30 -3.77 -13.97
CA LEU A 235 23.33 -4.85 -12.98
C LEU A 235 22.32 -5.96 -13.29
N VAL A 236 21.17 -5.64 -13.89
CA VAL A 236 20.21 -6.64 -14.37
C VAL A 236 20.85 -7.56 -15.43
N LYS A 237 21.56 -6.98 -16.40
CA LYS A 237 22.29 -7.73 -17.43
C LYS A 237 23.41 -8.58 -16.83
N GLU A 238 24.22 -8.01 -15.94
CA GLU A 238 25.30 -8.72 -15.25
C GLU A 238 24.78 -9.89 -14.40
N PHE A 239 23.58 -9.76 -13.84
CA PHE A 239 22.91 -10.84 -13.13
C PHE A 239 22.44 -11.98 -14.06
N GLY A 240 22.34 -11.73 -15.37
CA GLY A 240 21.93 -12.71 -16.39
C GLY A 240 20.45 -12.60 -16.81
N ILE A 241 19.74 -11.59 -16.35
CA ILE A 241 18.37 -11.29 -16.81
C ILE A 241 18.47 -10.49 -18.11
N ASP A 242 17.63 -10.81 -19.09
CA ASP A 242 17.51 -10.03 -20.32
C ASP A 242 17.03 -8.60 -19.96
N PRO A 243 17.76 -7.53 -20.31
CA PRO A 243 17.32 -6.16 -20.07
C PRO A 243 15.95 -5.82 -20.67
N ASN A 244 15.52 -6.53 -21.73
CA ASN A 244 14.17 -6.38 -22.27
C ASN A 244 13.08 -6.87 -21.31
N ASN A 245 13.44 -7.75 -20.36
CA ASN A 245 12.57 -8.22 -19.29
C ASN A 245 12.78 -7.41 -17.98
N ALA A 246 13.34 -6.21 -18.08
CA ALA A 246 13.34 -5.23 -17.00
C ALA A 246 12.15 -4.27 -17.12
N PHE A 247 11.50 -3.98 -16.01
CA PHE A 247 10.39 -3.05 -15.89
C PHE A 247 10.80 -1.89 -14.98
N ALA A 248 10.91 -0.69 -15.55
CA ALA A 248 11.44 0.46 -14.84
C ALA A 248 10.42 1.10 -13.89
N PHE A 249 10.92 1.87 -12.93
CA PHE A 249 10.17 2.83 -12.13
C PHE A 249 11.12 3.95 -11.69
N TRP A 250 10.61 5.10 -11.26
CA TRP A 250 11.43 6.31 -11.18
C TRP A 250 11.93 6.65 -9.78
N ASP A 251 12.87 7.60 -9.72
CA ASP A 251 13.48 8.07 -8.48
C ASP A 251 12.47 8.77 -7.55
N TRP A 252 11.51 9.52 -8.11
CA TRP A 252 10.39 10.17 -7.42
C TRP A 252 9.33 9.19 -6.86
N VAL A 253 9.49 7.88 -7.11
CA VAL A 253 8.72 6.83 -6.46
C VAL A 253 9.46 6.38 -5.20
N GLY A 254 8.95 6.78 -4.04
CA GLY A 254 9.39 6.25 -2.75
C GLY A 254 8.97 4.79 -2.57
N GLY A 255 9.82 3.97 -1.93
CA GLY A 255 9.59 2.52 -1.80
C GLY A 255 8.23 2.19 -1.18
N ARG A 256 7.89 2.81 -0.04
CA ARG A 256 6.59 2.63 0.64
C ARG A 256 5.37 3.17 -0.11
N TYR A 257 5.58 3.88 -1.22
CA TYR A 257 4.53 4.39 -2.12
C TYR A 257 4.52 3.67 -3.50
N SER A 258 5.30 2.60 -3.65
CA SER A 258 5.63 2.04 -4.97
C SER A 258 4.66 0.98 -5.51
N VAL A 259 3.67 0.52 -4.73
CA VAL A 259 2.75 -0.56 -5.15
C VAL A 259 2.03 -0.30 -6.48
N CYS A 260 1.73 0.98 -6.79
CA CYS A 260 1.10 1.38 -8.05
C CYS A 260 2.06 1.45 -9.25
N SER A 261 3.36 1.24 -9.05
CA SER A 261 4.37 1.14 -10.09
C SER A 261 4.55 -0.31 -10.55
N ALA A 262 5.54 -0.57 -11.41
CA ALA A 262 5.97 -1.92 -11.77
C ALA A 262 6.22 -2.84 -10.56
N VAL A 263 6.56 -2.29 -9.39
CA VAL A 263 6.76 -3.04 -8.13
C VAL A 263 5.56 -3.91 -7.77
N GLY A 264 4.34 -3.36 -7.79
CA GLY A 264 3.12 -4.13 -7.51
C GLY A 264 2.39 -4.53 -8.78
N VAL A 265 2.30 -3.63 -9.76
CA VAL A 265 1.50 -3.85 -10.98
C VAL A 265 1.97 -5.09 -11.75
N LEU A 266 3.27 -5.35 -11.84
CA LEU A 266 3.79 -6.52 -12.55
C LEU A 266 3.39 -7.85 -11.87
N PRO A 267 3.81 -8.17 -10.63
CA PRO A 267 3.47 -9.47 -10.02
C PRO A 267 1.96 -9.67 -9.88
N LEU A 268 1.20 -8.62 -9.55
CA LEU A 268 -0.26 -8.70 -9.47
C LEU A 268 -0.91 -8.95 -10.83
N SER A 269 -0.41 -8.34 -11.92
CA SER A 269 -0.96 -8.58 -13.26
C SER A 269 -0.63 -9.98 -13.76
N LEU A 270 0.50 -10.57 -13.37
CA LEU A 270 0.80 -11.97 -13.68
C LEU A 270 -0.20 -12.93 -13.00
N GLN A 271 -0.55 -12.65 -11.74
CA GLN A 271 -1.47 -13.47 -10.95
C GLN A 271 -2.95 -13.28 -11.35
N TYR A 272 -3.41 -12.04 -11.47
CA TYR A 272 -4.83 -11.69 -11.60
C TYR A 272 -5.22 -11.14 -12.98
N GLY A 273 -4.24 -10.80 -13.81
CA GLY A 273 -4.45 -10.09 -15.07
C GLY A 273 -4.49 -8.57 -14.89
N PHE A 274 -4.05 -7.86 -15.92
CA PHE A 274 -4.02 -6.39 -15.92
C PHE A 274 -5.38 -5.73 -15.67
N PRO A 275 -6.53 -6.22 -16.19
CA PRO A 275 -7.82 -5.57 -15.96
C PRO A 275 -8.21 -5.43 -14.48
N ILE A 276 -7.90 -6.43 -13.65
CA ILE A 276 -8.19 -6.39 -12.19
C ILE A 276 -7.27 -5.37 -11.51
N VAL A 277 -5.99 -5.36 -11.86
CA VAL A 277 -5.02 -4.39 -11.34
C VAL A 277 -5.36 -2.97 -11.77
N GLN A 278 -5.92 -2.80 -12.97
CA GLN A 278 -6.37 -1.50 -13.47
C GLN A 278 -7.49 -0.92 -12.58
N LYS A 279 -8.48 -1.72 -12.14
CA LYS A 279 -9.52 -1.27 -11.20
C LYS A 279 -8.92 -0.77 -9.87
N PHE A 280 -7.89 -1.46 -9.36
CA PHE A 280 -7.15 -1.02 -8.18
C PHE A 280 -6.47 0.35 -8.40
N LEU A 281 -5.82 0.54 -9.56
CA LEU A 281 -5.19 1.82 -9.90
C LEU A 281 -6.22 2.94 -10.07
N GLU A 282 -7.39 2.65 -10.65
CA GLU A 282 -8.48 3.60 -10.83
C GLU A 282 -9.04 4.06 -9.47
N GLY A 283 -9.27 3.15 -8.52
CA GLY A 283 -9.67 3.52 -7.16
C GLY A 283 -8.64 4.40 -6.44
N ALA A 284 -7.35 4.09 -6.60
CA ALA A 284 -6.27 4.91 -6.05
C ALA A 284 -6.13 6.27 -6.76
N SER A 285 -6.46 6.37 -8.05
CA SER A 285 -6.56 7.64 -8.79
C SER A 285 -7.72 8.48 -8.31
N SER A 286 -8.86 7.85 -8.03
CA SER A 286 -10.06 8.52 -7.53
C SER A 286 -9.78 9.23 -6.20
N ILE A 287 -9.15 8.55 -5.24
CA ILE A 287 -8.84 9.18 -3.95
C ILE A 287 -7.76 10.27 -4.07
N ASP A 288 -6.82 10.15 -5.02
CA ASP A 288 -5.86 11.24 -5.30
C ASP A 288 -6.58 12.50 -5.77
N ASN A 289 -7.54 12.35 -6.68
CA ASN A 289 -8.37 13.46 -7.16
C ASN A 289 -9.20 14.06 -6.03
N HIS A 290 -9.75 13.23 -5.14
CA HIS A 290 -10.45 13.70 -3.94
C HIS A 290 -9.55 14.54 -3.05
N VAL A 291 -8.34 14.05 -2.73
CA VAL A 291 -7.36 14.78 -1.92
C VAL A 291 -6.99 16.11 -2.55
N HIS A 292 -6.79 16.12 -3.87
CA HIS A 292 -6.35 17.30 -4.58
C HIS A 292 -7.45 18.35 -4.72
N THR A 293 -8.72 17.97 -4.92
CA THR A 293 -9.76 18.91 -5.38
C THR A 293 -10.83 19.25 -4.33
N SER A 294 -11.05 18.39 -3.34
CA SER A 294 -12.11 18.63 -2.34
C SER A 294 -11.71 19.64 -1.26
N SER A 295 -12.72 20.31 -0.68
CA SER A 295 -12.53 21.17 0.49
C SER A 295 -12.22 20.32 1.73
N PHE A 296 -11.50 20.88 2.71
CA PHE A 296 -11.02 20.11 3.87
C PHE A 296 -12.14 19.42 4.66
N GLU A 297 -13.34 20.01 4.70
CA GLU A 297 -14.51 19.48 5.40
C GLU A 297 -15.02 18.16 4.80
N LYS A 298 -14.78 17.93 3.51
CA LYS A 298 -15.20 16.72 2.78
C LYS A 298 -14.05 15.78 2.46
N ASN A 299 -12.81 16.24 2.67
CA ASN A 299 -11.60 15.55 2.27
C ASN A 299 -11.22 14.47 3.29
N ILE A 300 -11.64 13.23 3.02
CA ILE A 300 -11.46 12.08 3.94
C ILE A 300 -9.99 11.92 4.37
N PRO A 301 -8.99 11.93 3.48
CA PRO A 301 -7.60 11.79 3.91
C PRO A 301 -7.08 12.99 4.73
N VAL A 302 -7.52 14.22 4.44
CA VAL A 302 -7.17 15.40 5.27
C VAL A 302 -7.80 15.29 6.66
N LEU A 303 -9.07 14.90 6.76
CA LEU A 303 -9.73 14.67 8.04
C LEU A 303 -8.99 13.62 8.88
N LEU A 304 -8.65 12.47 8.29
CA LEU A 304 -7.88 11.42 8.98
C LEU A 304 -6.50 11.93 9.44
N GLY A 305 -5.78 12.66 8.59
CA GLY A 305 -4.49 13.24 8.95
C GLY A 305 -4.59 14.27 10.08
N LEU A 306 -5.62 15.12 10.08
CA LEU A 306 -5.85 16.11 11.14
C LEU A 306 -6.28 15.46 12.46
N LEU A 307 -7.08 14.39 12.40
CA LEU A 307 -7.45 13.61 13.58
C LEU A 307 -6.26 12.87 14.19
N SER A 308 -5.35 12.36 13.36
CA SER A 308 -4.06 11.83 13.81
C SER A 308 -3.26 12.90 14.54
N VAL A 309 -3.08 14.09 13.94
CA VAL A 309 -2.41 15.23 14.59
C VAL A 309 -3.09 15.61 15.91
N TRP A 310 -4.42 15.66 15.95
CA TRP A 310 -5.19 15.92 17.17
C TRP A 310 -4.86 14.93 18.28
N ASN A 311 -4.92 13.64 17.96
CA ASN A 311 -4.69 12.58 18.93
C ASN A 311 -3.24 12.51 19.41
N VAL A 312 -2.26 12.54 18.49
CA VAL A 312 -0.85 12.38 18.84
C VAL A 312 -0.25 13.65 19.44
N SER A 313 -0.48 14.82 18.84
CA SER A 313 0.22 16.05 19.22
C SER A 313 -0.50 16.86 20.31
N PHE A 314 -1.84 16.76 20.40
CA PHE A 314 -2.61 17.56 21.35
C PHE A 314 -3.17 16.74 22.52
N LEU A 315 -3.65 15.52 22.27
CA LEU A 315 -4.12 14.62 23.34
C LEU A 315 -3.01 13.71 23.89
N GLY A 316 -1.87 13.61 23.20
CA GLY A 316 -0.72 12.85 23.67
C GLY A 316 -0.91 11.33 23.59
N TYR A 317 -1.70 10.85 22.63
CA TYR A 317 -1.89 9.43 22.37
C TYR A 317 -0.89 8.95 21.30
N PRO A 318 0.21 8.27 21.67
CA PRO A 318 1.35 8.03 20.78
C PRO A 318 1.16 6.85 19.82
N ALA A 319 0.09 6.06 20.00
CA ALA A 319 -0.14 4.83 19.25
C ALA A 319 -1.51 4.87 18.57
N ARG A 320 -1.61 4.22 17.42
CA ARG A 320 -2.86 4.06 16.67
C ARG A 320 -3.04 2.60 16.28
N ALA A 321 -4.24 2.06 16.53
CA ALA A 321 -4.61 0.72 16.13
C ALA A 321 -5.36 0.72 14.79
N ILE A 322 -4.93 -0.11 13.83
CA ILE A 322 -5.56 -0.29 12.53
C ILE A 322 -6.30 -1.64 12.54
N LEU A 323 -7.63 -1.59 12.56
CA LEU A 323 -8.47 -2.72 12.93
C LEU A 323 -9.47 -3.03 11.80
N PRO A 324 -9.03 -3.70 10.72
CA PRO A 324 -9.94 -4.10 9.66
C PRO A 324 -10.82 -5.26 10.11
N TYR A 325 -12.14 -5.08 10.12
CA TYR A 325 -13.12 -6.15 10.28
C TYR A 325 -13.33 -6.87 8.94
N CYS A 326 -12.22 -7.33 8.37
CA CYS A 326 -12.13 -8.04 7.11
C CYS A 326 -10.80 -8.80 7.07
N GLN A 327 -10.85 -10.14 7.10
CA GLN A 327 -9.63 -10.96 7.13
C GLN A 327 -8.77 -10.77 5.87
N ALA A 328 -9.39 -10.48 4.71
CA ALA A 328 -8.65 -10.22 3.47
C ALA A 328 -7.69 -9.01 3.60
N LEU A 329 -7.93 -8.11 4.57
CA LEU A 329 -7.07 -6.95 4.85
C LEU A 329 -6.01 -7.22 5.94
N GLU A 330 -5.70 -8.48 6.27
CA GLU A 330 -4.74 -8.83 7.33
C GLU A 330 -3.32 -8.27 7.14
N LYS A 331 -2.95 -7.91 5.90
CA LYS A 331 -1.66 -7.29 5.58
C LYS A 331 -1.71 -5.77 5.45
N LEU A 332 -2.88 -5.15 5.71
CA LEU A 332 -3.03 -3.70 5.69
C LEU A 332 -2.19 -3.02 6.79
N ALA A 333 -2.32 -3.46 8.04
CA ALA A 333 -1.58 -2.85 9.15
C ALA A 333 -0.04 -2.90 8.94
N PRO A 334 0.57 -4.05 8.56
CA PRO A 334 2.00 -4.08 8.20
C PRO A 334 2.40 -3.14 7.05
N HIS A 335 1.53 -2.97 6.04
CA HIS A 335 1.79 -2.00 4.97
C HIS A 335 1.75 -0.55 5.49
N ILE A 336 0.74 -0.21 6.27
CA ILE A 336 0.58 1.14 6.83
C ILE A 336 1.69 1.47 7.84
N GLN A 337 2.17 0.49 8.62
CA GLN A 337 3.33 0.66 9.49
C GLN A 337 4.52 1.25 8.75
N GLN A 338 4.91 0.66 7.62
CA GLN A 338 6.00 1.24 6.83
C GLN A 338 5.59 2.59 6.22
N LEU A 339 4.38 2.69 5.65
CA LEU A 339 3.89 3.91 5.00
C LEU A 339 3.96 5.12 5.94
N SER A 340 3.56 4.94 7.19
CA SER A 340 3.42 6.00 8.19
C SER A 340 4.69 6.17 9.02
N MET A 341 5.18 5.11 9.66
CA MET A 341 6.29 5.21 10.62
C MET A 341 7.61 5.59 9.94
N GLU A 342 7.90 5.05 8.74
CA GLU A 342 9.10 5.41 7.97
C GLU A 342 8.98 6.82 7.34
N SER A 343 7.76 7.31 7.09
CA SER A 343 7.52 8.66 6.58
C SER A 343 7.64 9.73 7.66
N ASN A 344 6.94 9.50 8.78
CA ASN A 344 6.61 10.54 9.76
C ASN A 344 7.36 10.37 11.09
N GLY A 345 8.04 9.25 11.33
CA GLY A 345 8.93 9.04 12.46
C GLY A 345 10.21 9.85 12.32
N LYS A 346 10.11 11.18 12.49
CA LYS A 346 11.18 12.14 12.24
C LYS A 346 11.40 13.03 13.46
N GLY A 347 12.66 13.38 13.72
CA GLY A 347 13.03 14.29 14.82
C GLY A 347 13.47 15.69 14.37
N VAL A 348 13.45 15.97 13.07
CA VAL A 348 13.96 17.20 12.46
C VAL A 348 12.93 17.71 11.44
N SER A 349 12.65 19.02 11.46
CA SER A 349 11.76 19.70 10.53
C SER A 349 12.39 19.84 9.15
N ILE A 350 11.60 20.29 8.17
CA ILE A 350 12.08 20.54 6.80
C ILE A 350 13.13 21.65 6.72
N ASP A 351 13.18 22.53 7.73
CA ASP A 351 14.14 23.64 7.83
C ASP A 351 15.45 23.21 8.53
N GLY A 352 15.61 21.92 8.84
CA GLY A 352 16.81 21.39 9.49
C GLY A 352 16.86 21.64 11.00
N VAL A 353 15.74 22.04 11.62
CA VAL A 353 15.66 22.32 13.06
C VAL A 353 15.06 21.12 13.79
N ARG A 354 15.63 20.76 14.95
CA ARG A 354 15.07 19.69 15.80
C ARG A 354 13.63 20.03 16.20
N LEU A 355 12.73 19.06 16.09
CA LEU A 355 11.34 19.25 16.48
C LEU A 355 11.22 19.43 18.00
N PRO A 356 10.42 20.41 18.48
CA PRO A 356 10.17 20.60 19.90
C PRO A 356 9.10 19.63 20.48
N PHE A 357 8.65 18.67 19.66
CA PHE A 357 7.64 17.66 19.97
C PHE A 357 7.97 16.35 19.27
N GLU A 358 7.33 15.26 19.69
CA GLU A 358 7.41 13.96 19.03
C GLU A 358 6.52 13.93 17.77
N ALA A 359 7.01 13.31 16.70
CA ALA A 359 6.28 13.15 15.45
C ALA A 359 6.18 11.68 15.05
N GLY A 360 5.09 11.34 14.37
CA GLY A 360 4.75 9.98 14.00
C GLY A 360 4.02 9.23 15.12
N GLU A 361 3.17 8.30 14.73
CA GLU A 361 2.45 7.39 15.62
C GLU A 361 3.09 6.01 15.57
N ILE A 362 2.94 5.25 16.66
CA ILE A 362 3.21 3.81 16.66
C ILE A 362 1.97 3.12 16.09
N ASP A 363 2.07 2.71 14.83
CA ASP A 363 1.00 1.97 14.16
C ASP A 363 1.11 0.47 14.47
N PHE A 364 -0.01 -0.14 14.85
CA PHE A 364 -0.13 -1.60 14.99
C PHE A 364 -1.56 -2.04 14.70
N GLY A 365 -1.80 -3.35 14.58
CA GLY A 365 -3.16 -3.84 14.41
C GLY A 365 -3.22 -5.27 13.89
N GLU A 366 -4.40 -5.85 14.04
CA GLU A 366 -4.79 -7.17 13.54
C GLU A 366 -6.24 -7.08 13.08
N PRO A 367 -6.69 -7.93 12.14
CA PRO A 367 -8.10 -8.00 11.79
C PRO A 367 -9.01 -8.24 12.99
N GLY A 368 -10.18 -7.61 12.97
CA GLY A 368 -11.30 -7.99 13.80
C GLY A 368 -11.88 -9.33 13.31
N THR A 369 -12.25 -10.27 14.18
CA THR A 369 -12.31 -10.18 15.65
C THR A 369 -11.04 -10.66 16.37
N ASN A 370 -10.00 -11.09 15.66
CA ASN A 370 -8.76 -11.63 16.26
C ASN A 370 -8.12 -10.64 17.24
N GLY A 371 -8.05 -9.35 16.87
CA GLY A 371 -7.55 -8.29 17.76
C GLY A 371 -8.33 -8.18 19.08
N GLN A 372 -9.66 -8.41 19.05
CA GLN A 372 -10.52 -8.38 20.24
C GLN A 372 -10.09 -9.41 21.29
N HIS A 373 -9.62 -10.57 20.82
CA HIS A 373 -9.17 -11.68 21.66
C HIS A 373 -7.65 -11.69 21.90
N SER A 374 -6.95 -10.60 21.57
CA SER A 374 -5.51 -10.46 21.75
C SER A 374 -5.16 -9.26 22.63
N PHE A 375 -5.47 -8.03 22.20
CA PHE A 375 -4.97 -6.81 22.83
C PHE A 375 -6.04 -5.75 23.16
N TYR A 376 -7.32 -5.99 22.86
CA TYR A 376 -8.37 -5.01 23.17
C TYR A 376 -8.56 -4.76 24.67
N GLN A 377 -8.17 -5.71 25.53
CA GLN A 377 -8.13 -5.50 26.98
C GLN A 377 -7.28 -4.27 27.36
N LEU A 378 -6.12 -4.08 26.70
CA LEU A 378 -5.28 -2.90 26.90
C LEU A 378 -5.97 -1.63 26.39
N ILE A 379 -6.65 -1.69 25.24
CA ILE A 379 -7.36 -0.56 24.63
C ILE A 379 -8.53 -0.11 25.52
N HIS A 380 -9.28 -1.05 26.10
CA HIS A 380 -10.45 -0.75 26.91
C HIS A 380 -10.15 -0.32 28.34
N GLN A 381 -9.18 -0.95 29.01
CA GLN A 381 -8.94 -0.73 30.45
C GLN A 381 -7.52 -0.28 30.79
N GLY A 382 -6.61 -0.30 29.82
CA GLY A 382 -5.21 0.08 30.01
C GLY A 382 -4.94 1.51 29.56
N ARG A 383 -4.42 1.65 28.33
CA ARG A 383 -4.00 2.92 27.76
C ARG A 383 -4.97 3.34 26.67
N VAL A 384 -5.25 4.63 26.57
CA VAL A 384 -6.05 5.17 25.47
C VAL A 384 -5.27 5.04 24.17
N ILE A 385 -5.86 4.33 23.20
CA ILE A 385 -5.30 4.11 21.87
C ILE A 385 -6.42 4.44 20.87
N PRO A 386 -6.28 5.52 20.08
CA PRO A 386 -7.12 5.77 18.92
C PRO A 386 -7.14 4.59 17.96
N CYS A 387 -8.32 4.28 17.43
CA CYS A 387 -8.55 3.10 16.60
C CYS A 387 -9.20 3.48 15.27
N ASP A 388 -8.59 3.05 14.17
CA ASP A 388 -9.17 3.09 12.83
C ASP A 388 -9.86 1.75 12.56
N PHE A 389 -11.18 1.72 12.73
CA PHE A 389 -12.03 0.57 12.42
C PHE A 389 -12.44 0.59 10.94
N ILE A 390 -12.11 -0.46 10.19
CA ILE A 390 -12.39 -0.54 8.75
C ILE A 390 -13.34 -1.70 8.49
N GLY A 391 -14.54 -1.41 7.98
CA GLY A 391 -15.55 -2.42 7.66
C GLY A 391 -15.93 -2.41 6.19
N VAL A 392 -16.40 -3.56 5.69
CA VAL A 392 -17.04 -3.68 4.37
C VAL A 392 -18.47 -4.17 4.54
N ILE A 393 -19.41 -3.64 3.75
CA ILE A 393 -20.84 -3.98 3.88
C ILE A 393 -21.12 -5.39 3.36
N LYS A 394 -20.36 -5.83 2.34
CA LYS A 394 -20.53 -7.13 1.68
C LYS A 394 -19.23 -7.93 1.78
N SER A 395 -19.34 -9.17 2.25
CA SER A 395 -18.22 -10.12 2.24
C SER A 395 -17.90 -10.55 0.81
N GLN A 396 -16.61 -10.77 0.53
CA GLN A 396 -16.15 -11.44 -0.69
C GLN A 396 -16.57 -12.92 -0.75
N GLN A 397 -16.84 -13.52 0.42
CA GLN A 397 -17.21 -14.92 0.61
C GLN A 397 -18.41 -14.99 1.57
N PRO A 398 -19.64 -14.64 1.13
CA PRO A 398 -20.81 -14.67 1.99
C PRO A 398 -21.19 -16.11 2.35
N VAL A 399 -21.34 -16.39 3.64
CA VAL A 399 -21.78 -17.69 4.15
C VAL A 399 -23.11 -17.51 4.88
N TYR A 400 -24.14 -18.21 4.41
CA TYR A 400 -25.47 -18.24 5.02
C TYR A 400 -25.65 -19.54 5.80
N LEU A 401 -25.98 -19.44 7.08
CA LEU A 401 -26.37 -20.59 7.89
C LEU A 401 -27.80 -21.03 7.50
N LYS A 402 -28.14 -22.30 7.79
CA LYS A 402 -29.45 -22.91 7.45
C LYS A 402 -30.67 -22.12 7.98
N GLU A 403 -30.48 -21.28 8.99
CA GLU A 403 -31.50 -20.39 9.58
C GLU A 403 -31.55 -18.99 8.94
N GLY A 404 -30.88 -18.77 7.81
CA GLY A 404 -30.86 -17.48 7.10
C GLY A 404 -29.93 -16.42 7.71
N LYS A 405 -29.23 -16.72 8.82
CA LYS A 405 -28.22 -15.84 9.39
C LYS A 405 -26.96 -15.84 8.51
N LEU A 406 -26.65 -14.70 7.93
CA LEU A 406 -25.33 -14.45 7.36
C LEU A 406 -24.30 -14.49 8.52
N LEU A 407 -23.16 -15.15 8.32
CA LEU A 407 -22.00 -14.93 9.19
C LEU A 407 -21.57 -13.46 9.01
N ALA A 408 -22.14 -12.58 9.83
CA ALA A 408 -22.06 -11.14 9.65
C ALA A 408 -20.65 -10.63 9.95
N ILE A 409 -20.26 -9.58 9.25
CA ILE A 409 -19.13 -8.74 9.64
C ILE A 409 -19.57 -7.99 10.90
N MET A 410 -19.25 -8.54 12.07
CA MET A 410 -19.63 -7.95 13.36
C MET A 410 -18.62 -6.89 13.76
N MET A 411 -18.88 -5.63 13.43
CA MET A 411 -18.27 -4.49 14.11
C MET A 411 -19.09 -4.23 15.39
N SER A 412 -18.78 -4.96 16.47
CA SER A 412 -19.44 -4.81 17.77
C SER A 412 -18.86 -3.66 18.58
#